data_AF-A0A835H8I3-F1
#
_entry.id   AF-A0A835H8I3-F1
#
_cell.length_a   1.000
_cell.length_b   1.000
_cell.length_c   1.000
_cell.angle_alpha   90.00
_cell.angle_beta   90.00
_cell.angle_gamma   90.00
#
_symmetry.space_group_name_H-M   'P 1'
#
loop_
_entity.id
_entity.type
_entity.pdbx_description
1 polymer ?
#
loop_
_entity_poly.entity_id
_entity_poly.type
_entity_poly.pdbx_seq_one_letter_code
_entity_poly.pdbx_strand_id
1 'polypeptide(L)'
;MVHSYGHCGILSPLLGALLSLKIGWMDSLTDGNRWKLYALKGFHLGLPSVSRWENVLSFFCNRRNLELELLYIVQTQCYGIAELRDLFTDIVRFLVQTHVVAVETIHIWCIEGTNTKGRHTFVNALKPFLKADLLRNNKLKQAKD
;
A
#
# COMPACT_ATOMS: atom_id res chain seq x y z
N MET A 1 20.36 17.48 -18.99
CA MET A 1 19.45 16.48 -19.57
C MET A 1 18.23 16.39 -18.69
N VAL A 2 17.17 17.09 -19.08
CA VAL A 2 15.89 17.16 -18.36
C VAL A 2 15.02 16.07 -18.97
N HIS A 3 14.66 15.04 -18.22
CA HIS A 3 13.75 14.02 -18.73
C HIS A 3 12.33 14.59 -18.75
N SER A 4 11.80 14.76 -19.97
CA SER A 4 10.40 15.03 -20.25
C SER A 4 9.50 13.98 -19.61
N TYR A 5 8.69 14.39 -18.64
CA TYR A 5 7.44 13.70 -18.35
C TYR A 5 6.39 14.26 -19.30
N GLY A 6 6.08 13.47 -20.32
CA GLY A 6 5.00 13.76 -21.27
C GLY A 6 3.65 13.85 -20.57
N HIS A 7 2.90 14.85 -21.00
CA HIS A 7 1.53 15.20 -20.63
C HIS A 7 0.58 14.01 -20.34
N CYS A 8 -0.06 14.04 -19.16
CA CYS A 8 -1.48 13.76 -19.04
C CYS A 8 -2.09 14.89 -18.19
N GLY A 9 -2.99 15.67 -18.80
CA GLY A 9 -3.54 16.90 -18.26
C GLY A 9 -4.43 16.66 -17.05
N ILE A 10 -4.32 17.58 -16.08
CA ILE A 10 -5.10 17.66 -14.85
C ILE A 10 -4.91 16.41 -13.98
N LEU A 11 -3.79 16.38 -13.26
CA LEU A 11 -3.74 15.71 -11.96
C LEU A 11 -4.96 16.23 -11.18
N SER A 12 -5.98 15.38 -11.03
CA SER A 12 -7.15 15.69 -10.22
C SER A 12 -6.71 16.39 -8.92
N PRO A 13 -7.46 17.37 -8.39
CA PRO A 13 -7.17 17.94 -7.07
C PRO A 13 -6.98 16.85 -6.00
N LEU A 14 -7.60 15.68 -6.18
CA LEU A 14 -7.41 14.48 -5.36
C LEU A 14 -6.02 13.85 -5.53
N LEU A 15 -5.44 13.82 -6.74
CA LEU A 15 -4.05 13.39 -6.96
C LEU A 15 -3.06 14.37 -6.32
N GLY A 16 -3.32 15.67 -6.41
CA GLY A 16 -2.51 16.70 -5.74
C GLY A 16 -2.58 16.58 -4.21
N ALA A 17 -3.78 16.31 -3.68
CA ALA A 17 -3.99 16.02 -2.26
C ALA A 17 -3.34 14.70 -1.84
N LEU A 18 -3.41 13.64 -2.66
CA LEU A 18 -2.74 12.36 -2.46
C LEU A 18 -1.22 12.48 -2.53
N LEU A 19 -0.67 13.34 -3.41
CA LEU A 19 0.74 13.67 -3.49
C LEU A 19 1.23 14.50 -2.29
N SER A 20 0.37 15.35 -1.73
CA SER A 20 0.66 16.11 -0.51
C SER A 20 0.54 15.23 0.74
N LEU A 21 -0.45 14.33 0.78
CA LEU A 21 -0.54 13.25 1.76
C LEU A 21 0.69 12.34 1.66
N LYS A 22 1.09 11.96 0.44
CA LYS A 22 2.24 11.09 0.12
C LYS A 22 3.53 11.54 0.78
N ILE A 23 3.72 12.84 1.02
CA ILE A 23 4.86 13.37 1.77
C ILE A 23 4.61 13.16 3.27
N GLY A 24 3.50 13.64 3.81
CA GLY A 24 3.24 13.64 5.26
C GLY A 24 3.10 12.26 5.93
N TRP A 25 2.38 11.31 5.34
CA TRP A 25 2.14 10.01 5.99
C TRP A 25 3.35 9.07 5.89
N MET A 26 4.10 9.16 4.79
CA MET A 26 5.34 8.42 4.64
C MET A 26 6.48 9.04 5.44
N ASP A 27 6.57 10.37 5.53
CA ASP A 27 7.52 11.03 6.43
C ASP A 27 7.24 10.66 7.90
N SER A 28 5.97 10.54 8.29
CA SER A 28 5.59 10.03 9.62
C SER A 28 6.00 8.58 9.86
N LEU A 29 6.11 7.78 8.79
CA LEU A 29 6.58 6.39 8.83
C LEU A 29 8.11 6.31 8.84
N THR A 30 8.80 7.23 8.16
CA THR A 30 10.26 7.23 8.00
C THR A 30 10.99 8.14 9.00
N ASP A 31 10.27 8.90 9.82
CA ASP A 31 10.85 9.87 10.75
C ASP A 31 11.91 9.25 11.69
N GLY A 32 13.14 9.76 11.53
CA GLY A 32 14.14 9.90 12.59
C GLY A 32 14.57 8.66 13.36
N ASN A 33 14.66 7.47 12.74
CA ASN A 33 15.08 6.18 13.33
C ASN A 33 13.99 5.34 14.01
N ARG A 34 12.71 5.77 14.05
CA ARG A 34 11.64 4.94 14.65
C ARG A 34 11.30 3.71 13.82
N TRP A 35 11.44 3.80 12.50
CA TRP A 35 11.16 2.69 11.60
C TRP A 35 12.08 1.48 11.85
N LYS A 36 13.34 1.68 12.26
CA LYS A 36 14.25 0.58 12.66
C LYS A 36 13.72 -0.15 13.88
N LEU A 37 13.13 0.59 14.82
CA LEU A 37 12.47 0.00 15.99
C LEU A 37 11.21 -0.77 15.58
N TYR A 38 10.45 -0.31 14.58
CA TYR A 38 9.30 -1.04 14.01
C TYR A 38 9.73 -2.30 13.26
N ALA A 39 10.80 -2.23 12.46
CA ALA A 39 11.34 -3.40 11.75
C ALA A 39 11.93 -4.45 12.72
N LEU A 40 12.62 -4.01 13.78
CA LEU A 40 13.25 -4.91 14.77
C LEU A 40 12.27 -5.50 15.79
N LYS A 41 11.27 -4.74 16.24
CA LYS A 41 10.31 -5.17 17.26
C LYS A 41 8.96 -5.62 16.69
N GLY A 42 8.74 -5.45 15.38
CA GLY A 42 7.52 -5.79 14.67
C GLY A 42 6.71 -4.55 14.26
N PHE A 43 6.18 -4.56 13.03
CA PHE A 43 5.43 -3.47 12.41
C PHE A 43 4.25 -2.97 13.27
N HIS A 44 3.75 -3.80 14.19
CA HIS A 44 2.70 -3.45 15.13
C HIS A 44 2.98 -2.17 15.96
N LEU A 45 4.26 -1.83 16.21
CA LEU A 45 4.65 -0.60 16.90
C LEU A 45 4.57 0.66 16.03
N GLY A 46 4.59 0.50 14.69
CA GLY A 46 4.37 1.57 13.74
C GLY A 46 2.89 1.80 13.44
N LEU A 47 2.02 0.85 13.77
CA LEU A 47 0.57 0.94 13.59
C LEU A 47 -0.05 2.20 14.19
N PRO A 48 0.33 2.71 15.38
CA PRO A 48 -0.23 3.95 15.92
C PRO A 48 0.07 5.19 15.06
N SER A 49 1.22 5.20 14.37
CA SER A 49 1.55 6.26 13.42
C SER A 49 0.74 6.14 12.14
N VAL A 50 0.53 4.92 11.62
CA VAL A 50 -0.23 4.69 10.38
C VAL A 50 -1.75 4.79 10.62
N SER A 51 -2.25 4.39 11.78
CA SER A 51 -3.67 4.49 12.17
C SER A 51 -4.13 5.92 12.29
N ARG A 52 -3.24 6.87 12.61
CA ARG A 52 -3.55 8.31 12.54
C ARG A 52 -3.96 8.76 11.14
N TRP A 53 -3.47 8.06 10.11
CA TRP A 53 -3.77 8.34 8.71
C TRP A 53 -4.92 7.48 8.17
N GLU A 54 -5.39 6.48 8.90
CA GLU A 54 -6.48 5.58 8.48
C GLU A 54 -7.72 6.36 8.03
N ASN A 55 -8.25 7.24 8.88
CA ASN A 55 -9.45 8.03 8.56
C ASN A 55 -9.26 8.91 7.31
N VAL A 56 -8.05 9.44 7.12
CA VAL A 56 -7.73 10.28 5.97
C VAL A 56 -7.61 9.43 4.72
N LEU A 57 -6.86 8.33 4.78
CA LEU A 57 -6.66 7.42 3.67
C LEU A 57 -7.98 6.77 3.23
N SER A 58 -8.82 6.31 4.17
CA SER A 58 -10.14 5.75 3.88
C SER A 58 -11.10 6.77 3.24
N PHE A 59 -11.01 8.05 3.61
CA PHE A 59 -11.79 9.11 2.96
C PHE A 59 -11.42 9.28 1.48
N PHE A 60 -10.13 9.19 1.15
CA PHE A 60 -9.65 9.28 -0.23
C PHE A 60 -9.83 7.99 -1.02
N CYS A 61 -9.58 6.83 -0.42
CA CYS A 61 -9.67 5.51 -1.04
C CYS A 61 -11.11 4.97 -1.04
N ASN A 62 -12.06 5.77 -1.53
CA ASN A 62 -13.46 5.37 -1.70
C ASN A 62 -13.76 4.75 -3.08
N ARG A 63 -12.75 4.65 -3.94
CA ARG A 63 -12.82 4.03 -5.27
C ARG A 63 -11.59 3.19 -5.53
N ARG A 64 -11.81 2.07 -6.24
CA ARG A 64 -10.76 1.13 -6.64
C ARG A 64 -9.57 1.75 -7.36
N ASN A 65 -9.79 2.75 -8.21
CA ASN A 65 -8.69 3.42 -8.92
C ASN A 65 -7.77 4.20 -7.97
N LEU A 66 -8.33 4.80 -6.91
CA LEU A 66 -7.56 5.54 -5.90
C LEU A 66 -6.83 4.59 -4.95
N GLU A 67 -7.43 3.44 -4.63
CA GLU A 67 -6.75 2.35 -3.93
C GLU A 67 -5.57 1.79 -4.73
N LEU A 68 -5.73 1.56 -6.05
CA LEU A 68 -4.63 1.13 -6.93
C LEU A 68 -3.51 2.17 -6.98
N GLU A 69 -3.87 3.44 -7.04
CA GLU A 69 -2.91 4.52 -7.01
C GLU A 69 -2.13 4.58 -5.70
N LEU A 70 -2.81 4.40 -4.56
CA LEU A 70 -2.17 4.27 -3.25
C LEU A 70 -1.18 3.10 -3.23
N LEU A 71 -1.55 1.93 -3.78
CA LEU A 71 -0.65 0.79 -3.89
C LEU A 71 0.59 1.10 -4.74
N TYR A 72 0.45 1.85 -5.85
CA TYR A 72 1.60 2.27 -6.65
C TYR A 72 2.51 3.26 -5.93
N ILE A 73 1.94 4.15 -5.11
CA ILE A 73 2.72 5.06 -4.25
C ILE A 73 3.54 4.24 -3.26
N VAL A 74 2.89 3.32 -2.53
CA VAL A 74 3.55 2.43 -1.56
C VAL A 74 4.65 1.60 -2.23
N GLN A 75 4.36 0.97 -3.37
CA GLN A 75 5.33 0.22 -4.17
C GLN A 75 6.57 1.06 -4.51
N THR A 76 6.36 2.26 -5.05
CA THR A 76 7.47 3.10 -5.55
C THR A 76 8.40 3.50 -4.42
N GLN A 77 7.84 3.75 -3.23
CA GLN A 77 8.56 4.23 -2.06
C GLN A 77 9.27 3.10 -1.34
N CYS A 78 8.58 1.99 -1.09
CA CYS A 78 9.20 0.77 -0.53
C CYS A 78 10.31 0.21 -1.45
N TYR A 79 10.23 0.41 -2.76
CA TYR A 79 11.31 -0.01 -3.64
C TYR A 79 12.53 0.92 -3.59
N GLY A 80 12.29 2.24 -3.47
CA GLY A 80 13.31 3.28 -3.48
C GLY A 80 14.14 3.36 -2.20
N ILE A 81 13.59 2.92 -1.07
CA ILE A 81 14.25 2.90 0.23
C ILE A 81 14.45 1.43 0.63
N ALA A 82 15.70 0.98 0.70
CA ALA A 82 16.05 -0.42 0.92
C ALA A 82 15.36 -0.98 2.17
N GLU A 83 15.26 -0.16 3.20
CA GLU A 83 14.74 -0.52 4.50
C GLU A 83 13.21 -0.57 4.59
N LEU A 84 12.52 0.08 3.64
CA LEU A 84 11.07 -0.01 3.52
C LEU A 84 10.63 -1.19 2.65
N ARG A 85 11.57 -1.83 1.94
CA ARG A 85 11.29 -2.95 1.04
C ARG A 85 10.71 -4.14 1.81
N ASP A 86 11.27 -4.41 2.98
CA ASP A 86 10.84 -5.52 3.84
C ASP A 86 9.50 -5.23 4.53
N LEU A 87 9.14 -3.95 4.68
CA LEU A 87 7.88 -3.52 5.32
C LEU A 87 6.71 -3.45 4.35
N PHE A 88 6.95 -3.55 3.04
CA PHE A 88 5.89 -3.43 2.03
C PHE A 88 4.70 -4.35 2.33
N THR A 89 4.98 -5.62 2.62
CA THR A 89 3.94 -6.62 2.90
C THR A 89 3.12 -6.27 4.14
N ASP A 90 3.76 -5.73 5.18
CA ASP A 90 3.07 -5.36 6.42
C ASP A 90 2.24 -4.09 6.27
N ILE A 91 2.72 -3.11 5.50
CA ILE A 91 1.96 -1.92 5.12
C ILE A 91 0.71 -2.33 4.34
N VAL A 92 0.85 -3.19 3.33
CA VAL A 92 -0.30 -3.65 2.53
C VAL A 92 -1.30 -4.43 3.38
N ARG A 93 -0.84 -5.30 4.28
CA ARG A 93 -1.72 -6.00 5.23
C ARG A 93 -2.48 -5.04 6.12
N PHE A 94 -1.83 -4.01 6.63
CA PHE A 94 -2.49 -3.00 7.43
C PHE A 94 -3.58 -2.27 6.66
N LEU A 95 -3.29 -1.81 5.43
CA LEU A 95 -4.27 -1.12 4.60
C LEU A 95 -5.52 -1.98 4.33
N VAL A 96 -5.35 -3.30 4.23
CA VAL A 96 -6.48 -4.25 4.13
C VAL A 96 -7.24 -4.35 5.45
N GLN A 97 -6.52 -4.52 6.57
CA GLN A 97 -7.13 -4.67 7.89
C GLN A 97 -7.95 -3.44 8.31
N THR A 98 -7.53 -2.26 7.90
CA THR A 98 -8.22 -0.99 8.16
C THR A 98 -9.21 -0.60 7.06
N HIS A 99 -9.51 -1.51 6.12
CA HIS A 99 -10.44 -1.27 5.01
C HIS A 99 -10.10 -0.05 4.13
N VAL A 100 -8.84 0.41 4.14
CA VAL A 100 -8.36 1.48 3.26
C VAL A 100 -8.21 0.96 1.84
N VAL A 101 -7.79 -0.29 1.69
CA VAL A 101 -7.65 -0.98 0.39
C VAL A 101 -8.37 -2.31 0.45
N ALA A 102 -9.22 -2.59 -0.54
CA ALA A 102 -9.88 -3.87 -0.66
C ALA A 102 -8.91 -4.98 -1.10
N VAL A 103 -9.14 -6.21 -0.65
CA VAL A 103 -8.30 -7.36 -1.01
C VAL A 103 -8.37 -7.60 -2.53
N GLU A 104 -9.56 -7.41 -3.12
CA GLU A 104 -9.80 -7.49 -4.55
C GLU A 104 -8.91 -6.52 -5.34
N THR A 105 -8.68 -5.32 -4.79
CA THR A 105 -7.81 -4.33 -5.42
C THR A 105 -6.35 -4.80 -5.42
N ILE A 106 -5.89 -5.51 -4.39
CA ILE A 106 -4.55 -6.10 -4.36
C ILE A 106 -4.43 -7.22 -5.39
N HIS A 107 -5.47 -8.05 -5.58
CA HIS A 107 -5.49 -9.06 -6.63
C HIS A 107 -5.35 -8.42 -8.02
N ILE A 108 -6.10 -7.35 -8.28
CA ILE A 108 -6.02 -6.60 -9.54
C ILE A 108 -4.63 -5.99 -9.71
N TRP A 109 -4.07 -5.34 -8.68
CA TRP A 109 -2.70 -4.80 -8.74
C TRP A 109 -1.65 -5.90 -9.02
N CYS A 110 -1.81 -7.10 -8.46
CA CYS A 110 -0.89 -8.21 -8.72
C CYS A 110 -0.91 -8.66 -10.19
N ILE A 111 -2.11 -8.80 -10.76
CA ILE A 111 -2.33 -9.33 -12.12
C ILE A 111 -2.09 -8.24 -13.18
N GLU A 112 -2.76 -7.12 -13.03
CA GLU A 112 -2.89 -6.04 -14.03
C GLU A 112 -1.98 -4.83 -13.74
N GLY A 113 -1.22 -4.85 -12.64
CA GLY A 113 -0.44 -3.68 -12.20
C GLY A 113 0.52 -3.15 -13.26
N THR A 114 0.39 -1.90 -13.67
CA THR A 114 1.18 -1.33 -14.79
C THR A 114 2.56 -0.84 -14.35
N ASN A 115 2.76 -0.54 -13.07
CA ASN A 115 4.07 -0.17 -12.53
C ASN A 115 4.95 -1.39 -12.35
N THR A 116 6.02 -1.50 -13.15
CA THR A 116 6.93 -2.67 -13.15
C THR A 116 7.97 -2.62 -12.04
N LYS A 117 8.23 -1.46 -11.43
CA LYS A 117 9.36 -1.25 -10.51
C LYS A 117 9.18 -2.03 -9.21
N GLY A 118 9.97 -3.09 -9.00
CA GLY A 118 9.87 -3.92 -7.79
C GLY A 118 8.63 -4.79 -7.69
N ARG A 119 7.71 -4.72 -8.68
CA ARG A 119 6.43 -5.43 -8.66
C ARG A 119 6.61 -6.94 -8.51
N HIS A 120 7.52 -7.55 -9.27
CA HIS A 120 7.76 -8.99 -9.18
C HIS A 120 8.17 -9.44 -7.77
N THR A 121 9.08 -8.69 -7.14
CA THR A 121 9.54 -8.94 -5.76
C THR A 121 8.38 -8.84 -4.77
N PHE A 122 7.60 -7.76 -4.85
CA PHE A 122 6.51 -7.51 -3.93
C PHE A 122 5.31 -8.44 -4.11
N VAL A 123 4.96 -8.79 -5.34
CA VAL A 123 3.95 -9.81 -5.64
C VAL A 123 4.35 -11.14 -5.03
N ASN A 124 5.62 -11.55 -5.17
CA ASN A 124 6.10 -12.78 -4.55
C ASN A 124 6.00 -12.74 -3.03
N ALA A 125 6.31 -11.61 -2.39
CA ALA A 125 6.17 -11.43 -0.95
C ALA A 125 4.70 -11.47 -0.47
N LEU A 126 3.75 -11.02 -1.28
CA LEU A 126 2.32 -11.02 -0.96
C LEU A 126 1.60 -12.35 -1.23
N LYS A 127 2.16 -13.24 -2.07
CA LYS A 127 1.54 -14.55 -2.41
C LYS A 127 1.05 -15.35 -1.18
N PRO A 128 1.83 -15.52 -0.10
CA PRO A 128 1.36 -16.27 1.07
C PRO A 128 0.12 -15.64 1.73
N PHE A 129 0.09 -14.30 1.80
CA PHE A 129 -1.03 -13.55 2.36
C PHE A 129 -2.30 -13.72 1.53
N LEU A 130 -2.21 -13.54 0.21
CA LEU A 130 -3.36 -13.68 -0.70
C LEU A 130 -3.88 -15.12 -0.75
N LYS A 131 -3.00 -16.12 -0.69
CA LYS A 131 -3.42 -17.53 -0.62
C LYS A 131 -4.19 -17.83 0.67
N ALA A 132 -3.75 -17.29 1.80
CA ALA A 132 -4.44 -17.48 3.08
C ALA A 132 -5.84 -16.84 3.08
N ASP A 133 -5.99 -15.66 2.48
CA ASP A 133 -7.27 -14.98 2.33
C ASP A 133 -8.26 -15.79 1.46
N LEU A 134 -7.80 -16.25 0.29
CA LEU A 134 -8.61 -17.11 -0.60
C LEU A 134 -9.09 -18.38 0.10
N LEU A 135 -8.22 -19.04 0.86
CA LEU A 135 -8.58 -20.25 1.62
C LEU A 135 -9.61 -19.96 2.71
N ARG A 136 -9.50 -18.81 3.39
CA ARG A 136 -10.48 -18.38 4.40
C ARG A 136 -11.84 -18.14 3.77
N ASN A 137 -11.89 -17.43 2.64
CA ASN A 137 -13.14 -17.09 1.95
C ASN A 137 -13.84 -18.35 1.39
N ASN A 138 -13.09 -19.32 0.86
CA ASN A 138 -13.65 -20.59 0.40
C ASN A 138 -14.27 -21.41 1.55
N LYS A 139 -13.62 -21.46 2.72
CA LYS A 139 -14.19 -22.12 3.92
C LYS A 139 -15.47 -21.45 4.41
N LEU A 140 -15.53 -20.12 4.39
CA LEU A 140 -16.73 -19.38 4.80
C LEU A 140 -17.91 -19.59 3.85
N LYS A 141 -17.66 -19.83 2.56
CA LYS A 141 -18.71 -20.21 1.60
C LYS A 141 -19.24 -21.61 1.89
N GLN A 142 -18.34 -22.59 2.07
CA GLN A 142 -18.71 -23.98 2.38
C GLN A 142 -19.41 -24.16 3.74
N ALA A 143 -19.22 -23.24 4.69
CA ALA A 143 -19.86 -23.29 6.00
C ALA A 143 -21.25 -22.61 6.03
N LYS A 144 -21.66 -21.98 4.93
CA LYS A 144 -22.97 -21.33 4.77
C LYS A 144 -23.93 -22.13 3.89
N ASP A 145 -23.44 -23.23 3.32
CA ASP A 145 -24.18 -24.25 2.56
C ASP A 145 -24.47 -25.46 3.47
#